data_AF-A0ABD1UL74-F1
#
_entry.id   AF-A0ABD1UL74-F1
#
_cell.length_a   1.000
_cell.length_b   1.000
_cell.length_c   1.000
_cell.angle_alpha   90.00
_cell.angle_beta   90.00
_cell.angle_gamma   90.00
#
_symmetry.space_group_name_H-M   'P 1'
#
loop_
_entity.id
_entity.type
_entity.pdbx_description
1 polymer ?
#
loop_
_entity_poly.entity_id
_entity_poly.type
_entity_poly.pdbx_seq_one_letter_code
_entity_poly.pdbx_strand_id
1 'polypeptide(L)'
;MGRKGGNSDRIPLLRNGESHYSCGWQRVAGKPHLAYLLLVKEFFANFNHAIEEPEADHRYTTWVRGKWIKFRPAVIANYYGLIANDIEPIPANFDMTRVTQFLYGRADTWSLAGPKFLHNQLTESLRIFHIFVCHNIDPTFHLTDFKESRAQFLYHLASGHKIDLGDHIFRFIVDLASQCVSGRSSMFSCLISALCLADGVPLLSHEEPESPEPPITKRTLGNPVARRAANNLAPILAAKTDRLLRQIFT
;
A
#
# COMPACT_ATOMS: atom_id res chain seq x y z
N MET A 1 -21.07 -35.87 -21.50
CA MET A 1 -19.74 -35.23 -21.51
C MET A 1 -19.83 -33.89 -20.77
N GLY A 2 -19.49 -33.89 -19.49
CA GLY A 2 -19.66 -32.75 -18.59
C GLY A 2 -18.51 -31.74 -18.70
N ARG A 3 -18.87 -30.45 -18.81
CA ARG A 3 -17.93 -29.31 -18.76
C ARG A 3 -17.38 -29.19 -17.34
N LYS A 4 -16.07 -29.31 -17.15
CA LYS A 4 -15.38 -28.97 -15.90
C LYS A 4 -15.48 -27.46 -15.69
N GLY A 5 -16.18 -27.05 -14.63
CA GLY A 5 -16.27 -25.66 -14.18
C GLY A 5 -14.91 -25.15 -13.73
N GLY A 6 -14.57 -23.95 -14.19
CA GLY A 6 -13.41 -23.20 -13.72
C GLY A 6 -13.59 -22.88 -12.25
N ASN A 7 -12.65 -23.35 -11.43
CA ASN A 7 -12.55 -22.99 -10.03
C ASN A 7 -12.30 -21.47 -9.96
N SER A 8 -13.27 -20.71 -9.44
CA SER A 8 -13.07 -19.28 -9.19
C SER A 8 -12.09 -19.15 -8.03
N ASP A 9 -10.85 -18.72 -8.32
CA ASP A 9 -9.81 -18.42 -7.34
C ASP A 9 -10.24 -17.23 -6.46
N ARG A 10 -11.08 -17.53 -5.47
CA ARG A 10 -11.24 -16.69 -4.30
C ARG A 10 -9.88 -16.67 -3.61
N ILE A 11 -9.45 -15.48 -3.17
CA ILE A 11 -8.45 -15.37 -2.08
C ILE A 11 -8.81 -16.44 -1.04
N PRO A 12 -7.87 -17.17 -0.43
CA PRO A 12 -8.16 -17.98 0.74
C PRO A 12 -8.69 -17.07 1.85
N LEU A 13 -9.96 -16.71 1.77
CA LEU A 13 -10.73 -16.10 2.82
C LEU A 13 -10.98 -17.25 3.78
N LEU A 14 -10.51 -17.02 5.00
CA LEU A 14 -10.64 -17.88 6.16
C LEU A 14 -11.97 -18.62 6.17
N ARG A 15 -11.92 -19.89 6.58
CA ARG A 15 -13.11 -20.72 6.79
C ARG A 15 -14.10 -19.95 7.67
N ASN A 16 -15.33 -19.85 7.18
CA ASN A 16 -16.57 -19.48 7.86
C ASN A 16 -16.44 -19.00 9.31
N GLY A 17 -16.66 -17.70 9.55
CA GLY A 17 -17.20 -17.22 10.83
C GLY A 17 -16.30 -16.40 11.75
N GLU A 18 -15.02 -16.19 11.45
CA GLU A 18 -14.15 -15.34 12.29
C GLU A 18 -13.91 -13.98 11.63
N SER A 19 -14.65 -12.98 12.11
CA SER A 19 -14.51 -11.57 11.75
C SER A 19 -13.24 -10.96 12.37
N HIS A 20 -12.08 -11.21 11.79
CA HIS A 20 -10.85 -10.49 12.15
C HIS A 20 -10.15 -9.96 10.89
N TYR A 21 -10.61 -8.81 10.39
CA TYR A 21 -9.83 -7.93 9.52
C TYR A 21 -8.71 -7.30 10.37
N SER A 22 -7.65 -8.06 10.63
CA SER A 22 -6.70 -7.80 11.72
C SER A 22 -5.57 -6.82 11.37
N CYS A 23 -5.15 -6.70 10.11
CA CYS A 23 -3.91 -6.00 9.75
C CYS A 23 -4.05 -4.56 9.21
N GLY A 24 -5.28 -4.03 9.15
CA GLY A 24 -5.53 -2.58 8.98
C GLY A 24 -5.28 -1.98 7.59
N TRP A 25 -4.75 -2.72 6.61
CA TRP A 25 -4.43 -2.19 5.27
C TRP A 25 -5.62 -1.56 4.55
N GLN A 26 -6.84 -2.04 4.82
CA GLN A 26 -8.07 -1.48 4.23
C GLN A 26 -8.26 -0.01 4.60
N ARG A 27 -7.77 0.40 5.78
CA ARG A 27 -7.87 1.78 6.26
C ARG A 27 -6.94 2.73 5.48
N VAL A 28 -5.83 2.20 4.95
CA VAL A 28 -4.94 2.94 4.05
C VAL A 28 -5.63 3.23 2.72
N ALA A 29 -6.45 2.29 2.23
CA ALA A 29 -7.24 2.48 1.00
C ALA A 29 -8.38 3.51 1.13
N GLY A 30 -8.87 3.73 2.35
CA GLY A 30 -10.12 4.45 2.61
C GLY A 30 -10.00 5.97 2.69
N LYS A 31 -8.81 6.55 2.53
CA LYS A 31 -8.58 7.99 2.71
C LYS A 31 -8.17 8.69 1.42
N PRO A 32 -9.13 9.05 0.54
CA PRO A 32 -8.87 10.03 -0.51
C PRO A 32 -8.74 11.40 0.15
N HIS A 33 -7.53 11.93 0.26
CA HIS A 33 -7.32 13.30 0.73
C HIS A 33 -6.72 14.11 -0.43
N LEU A 34 -6.93 15.42 -0.37
CA LEU A 34 -6.36 16.34 -1.34
C LEU A 34 -4.84 16.36 -1.20
N ALA A 35 -4.13 16.32 -2.33
CA ALA A 35 -2.67 16.40 -2.34
C ALA A 35 -2.24 17.81 -2.76
N TYR A 36 -1.42 18.47 -1.94
CA TYR A 36 -0.82 19.77 -2.26
C TYR A 36 0.65 19.57 -2.57
N LEU A 37 0.98 19.37 -3.85
CA LEU A 37 2.34 18.94 -4.24
C LEU A 37 3.44 19.90 -3.81
N LEU A 38 3.17 21.20 -3.70
CA LEU A 38 4.16 22.16 -3.25
C LEU A 38 4.49 21.94 -1.75
N LEU A 39 3.50 21.68 -0.90
CA LEU A 39 3.75 21.25 0.49
C LEU A 39 4.57 19.97 0.57
N VAL A 40 4.28 19.00 -0.30
CA VAL A 40 5.01 17.73 -0.33
C VAL A 40 6.47 17.93 -0.74
N LYS A 41 6.71 18.76 -1.76
CA LYS A 41 8.06 19.13 -2.20
C LYS A 41 8.83 19.86 -1.11
N GLU A 42 8.21 20.82 -0.44
CA GLU A 42 8.82 21.56 0.67
C GLU A 42 9.13 20.65 1.87
N PHE A 43 8.23 19.73 2.18
CA PHE A 43 8.45 18.71 3.22
C PHE A 43 9.71 17.89 2.92
N PHE A 44 9.85 17.36 1.70
CA PHE A 44 11.04 16.58 1.33
C PHE A 44 12.31 17.45 1.23
N ALA A 45 12.20 18.69 0.75
CA ALA A 45 13.34 19.60 0.63
C ALA A 45 13.92 20.00 2.01
N ASN A 46 13.07 20.10 3.02
CA ASN A 46 13.45 20.48 4.39
C ASN A 46 13.46 19.28 5.34
N PHE A 47 13.48 18.05 4.82
CA PHE A 47 13.37 16.85 5.64
C PHE A 47 14.49 16.81 6.69
N ASN A 48 14.12 16.56 7.94
CA ASN A 48 15.11 16.43 9.00
C ASN A 48 15.84 15.08 8.85
N HIS A 49 17.09 15.08 8.37
CA HIS A 49 17.86 13.84 8.24
C HIS A 49 18.29 13.23 9.58
N ALA A 50 18.24 13.99 10.67
CA ALA A 50 18.47 13.54 12.04
C ALA A 50 17.15 13.23 12.78
N ILE A 51 16.07 12.94 12.05
CA ILE A 51 14.71 12.82 12.62
C ILE A 51 14.56 11.77 13.73
N GLU A 52 15.41 10.76 13.77
CA GLU A 52 15.38 9.71 14.78
C GLU A 52 16.45 9.86 15.87
N GLU A 53 17.39 10.81 15.72
CA GLU A 53 18.46 11.01 16.67
C GLU A 53 17.88 11.41 18.05
N PRO A 54 18.21 10.67 19.14
CA PRO A 54 17.58 10.89 20.44
C PRO A 54 17.73 12.32 20.98
N GLU A 55 18.86 12.95 20.71
CA GLU A 55 19.25 14.27 21.24
C GLU A 55 18.93 15.43 20.28
N ALA A 56 18.28 15.17 19.14
CA ALA A 56 17.93 16.22 18.20
C ALA A 56 16.76 17.08 18.74
N ASP A 57 16.95 18.40 18.80
CA ASP A 57 15.94 19.40 19.23
C ASP A 57 14.60 19.29 18.47
N HIS A 58 14.63 18.68 17.28
CA HIS A 58 13.51 18.52 16.37
C HIS A 58 13.30 17.06 15.93
N ARG A 59 13.53 16.13 16.86
CA ARG A 59 13.24 14.71 16.66
C ARG A 59 11.77 14.51 16.24
N TYR A 60 11.56 13.65 15.24
CA TYR A 60 10.24 13.36 14.67
C TYR A 60 9.49 14.57 14.12
N THR A 61 10.21 15.62 13.69
CA THR A 61 9.59 16.75 13.00
C THR A 61 10.33 17.15 11.73
N THR A 62 9.65 17.86 10.85
CA THR A 62 10.18 18.44 9.60
C THR A 62 9.68 19.88 9.46
N TRP A 63 10.48 20.79 8.90
CA TRP A 63 10.14 22.21 8.83
C TRP A 63 9.45 22.57 7.51
N VAL A 64 8.25 23.15 7.59
CA VAL A 64 7.52 23.63 6.41
C VAL A 64 6.88 24.98 6.74
N ARG A 65 7.25 26.04 6.00
CA ARG A 65 6.65 27.40 6.08
C ARG A 65 6.46 27.96 7.49
N GLY A 66 7.47 27.89 8.34
CA GLY A 66 7.33 28.44 9.69
C GLY A 66 6.73 27.47 10.72
N LYS A 67 6.48 26.21 10.34
CA LYS A 67 5.87 25.20 11.20
C LYS A 67 6.71 23.93 11.28
N TRP A 68 6.75 23.35 12.48
CA TRP A 68 7.29 22.02 12.73
C TRP A 68 6.19 20.98 12.55
N ILE A 69 6.32 20.14 11.53
CA ILE A 69 5.34 19.11 11.17
C ILE A 69 5.70 17.83 11.89
N LYS A 70 4.79 17.29 12.69
CA LYS A 70 4.98 16.04 13.43
C LYS A 70 4.95 14.87 12.46
N PHE A 71 6.05 14.13 12.41
CA PHE A 71 6.24 12.99 11.53
C PHE A 71 6.90 11.84 12.29
N ARG A 72 6.07 10.89 12.75
CA ARG A 72 6.47 9.66 13.46
C ARG A 72 5.47 8.54 13.23
N PRO A 73 5.84 7.26 13.46
CA PRO A 73 4.95 6.12 13.24
C PRO A 73 3.55 6.28 13.85
N ALA A 74 3.46 6.73 15.10
CA ALA A 74 2.18 6.93 15.79
C ALA A 74 1.26 7.98 15.13
N VAL A 75 1.83 9.03 14.53
CA VAL A 75 1.06 10.07 13.82
C VAL A 75 0.50 9.51 12.52
N ILE A 76 1.28 8.72 11.79
CA ILE A 76 0.85 8.02 10.58
C ILE A 76 -0.21 6.97 10.90
N ALA A 77 0.00 6.20 11.96
CA ALA A 77 -0.98 5.23 12.46
C ALA A 77 -2.30 5.90 12.80
N ASN A 78 -2.28 7.00 13.56
CA ASN A 78 -3.47 7.77 13.87
C ASN A 78 -4.15 8.35 12.62
N TYR A 79 -3.36 8.87 11.67
CA TYR A 79 -3.89 9.37 10.41
C TYR A 79 -4.67 8.28 9.67
N TYR A 80 -4.16 7.06 9.51
CA TYR A 80 -4.90 5.98 8.85
C TYR A 80 -5.87 5.25 9.80
N GLY A 81 -5.93 5.61 11.08
CA GLY A 81 -6.68 4.88 12.09
C GLY A 81 -6.18 3.44 12.28
N LEU A 82 -4.89 3.18 12.12
CA LEU A 82 -4.30 1.85 12.33
C LEU A 82 -4.31 1.51 13.82
N ILE A 83 -4.69 0.27 14.15
CA ILE A 83 -4.71 -0.23 15.52
C ILE A 83 -3.44 -1.07 15.73
N ALA A 84 -2.60 -0.66 16.70
CA ALA A 84 -1.29 -1.24 16.94
C ALA A 84 -1.30 -2.49 17.86
N ASN A 85 -2.45 -3.17 18.00
CA ASN A 85 -2.57 -4.29 18.94
C ASN A 85 -2.21 -5.61 18.27
N ASP A 86 -1.35 -6.39 18.94
CA ASP A 86 -0.84 -7.70 18.53
C ASP A 86 -0.06 -7.67 17.21
N ILE A 87 0.81 -6.67 17.04
CA ILE A 87 1.69 -6.56 15.86
C ILE A 87 2.63 -7.76 15.81
N GLU A 88 2.66 -8.42 14.66
CA GLU A 88 3.63 -9.44 14.31
C GLU A 88 4.75 -8.80 13.48
N PRO A 89 6.01 -8.85 13.94
CA PRO A 89 7.12 -8.39 13.14
C PRO A 89 7.22 -9.27 11.89
N ILE A 90 7.51 -8.64 10.74
CA ILE A 90 7.83 -9.36 9.51
C ILE A 90 9.03 -10.26 9.81
N PRO A 91 8.91 -11.60 9.66
CA PRO A 91 10.01 -12.52 9.93
C PRO A 91 11.26 -12.17 9.12
N ALA A 92 12.45 -12.34 9.71
CA ALA A 92 13.71 -12.16 8.98
C ALA A 92 13.92 -13.24 7.91
N ASN A 93 13.38 -14.44 8.14
CA ASN A 93 13.51 -15.59 7.26
C ASN A 93 12.11 -16.16 6.96
N PHE A 94 11.82 -16.36 5.67
CA PHE A 94 10.58 -16.98 5.21
C PHE A 94 10.85 -18.34 4.61
N ASP A 95 9.90 -19.26 4.78
CA ASP A 95 9.81 -20.43 3.91
C ASP A 95 9.37 -19.96 2.51
N MET A 96 10.35 -19.79 1.63
CA MET A 96 10.12 -19.30 0.27
C MET A 96 9.30 -20.26 -0.58
N THR A 97 9.27 -21.56 -0.23
CA THR A 97 8.35 -22.52 -0.86
C THR A 97 6.92 -22.13 -0.54
N ARG A 98 6.62 -21.88 0.74
CA ARG A 98 5.29 -21.46 1.18
C ARG A 98 4.88 -20.10 0.61
N VAL A 99 5.80 -19.14 0.56
CA VAL A 99 5.56 -17.81 -0.05
C VAL A 99 5.20 -17.96 -1.53
N THR A 100 6.01 -18.68 -2.32
CA THR A 100 5.76 -18.84 -3.76
C THR A 100 4.47 -19.61 -4.04
N GLN A 101 4.20 -20.68 -3.30
CA GLN A 101 2.97 -21.46 -3.43
C GLN A 101 1.73 -20.60 -3.15
N PHE A 102 1.76 -19.78 -2.11
CA PHE A 102 0.68 -18.86 -1.79
C PHE A 102 0.49 -17.80 -2.89
N LEU A 103 1.58 -17.18 -3.34
CA LEU A 103 1.54 -16.10 -4.31
C LEU A 103 1.07 -16.54 -5.70
N TYR A 104 1.47 -17.74 -6.14
CA TYR A 104 1.19 -18.26 -7.49
C TYR A 104 0.06 -19.29 -7.52
N GLY A 105 -0.45 -19.74 -6.38
CA GLY A 105 -1.58 -20.67 -6.28
C GLY A 105 -1.30 -22.08 -6.80
N ARG A 106 -0.03 -22.51 -6.84
CA ARG A 106 0.39 -23.83 -7.34
C ARG A 106 1.55 -24.40 -6.53
N ALA A 107 1.67 -25.74 -6.50
CA ALA A 107 2.64 -26.44 -5.65
C ALA A 107 4.04 -26.57 -6.28
N ASP A 108 4.14 -26.47 -7.61
CA ASP A 108 5.32 -26.73 -8.44
C ASP A 108 6.15 -25.48 -8.73
N THR A 109 6.27 -24.57 -7.76
CA THR A 109 6.85 -23.23 -7.93
C THR A 109 8.37 -23.18 -7.94
N TRP A 110 9.06 -24.27 -7.61
CA TRP A 110 10.53 -24.32 -7.56
C TRP A 110 11.19 -23.96 -8.90
N SER A 111 10.50 -24.25 -10.01
CA SER A 111 10.95 -23.96 -11.38
C SER A 111 10.78 -22.48 -11.79
N LEU A 112 10.17 -21.66 -10.93
CA LEU A 112 9.94 -20.22 -11.13
C LEU A 112 10.92 -19.35 -10.33
N ALA A 113 11.86 -19.98 -9.60
CA ALA A 113 12.88 -19.31 -8.81
C ALA A 113 13.94 -18.67 -9.73
N GLY A 114 13.53 -17.68 -10.52
CA GLY A 114 14.43 -16.65 -11.01
C GLY A 114 14.74 -15.65 -9.88
N PRO A 115 15.68 -14.71 -10.07
CA PRO A 115 16.04 -13.71 -9.06
C PRO A 115 14.92 -12.71 -8.73
N LYS A 116 13.74 -12.85 -9.36
CA LYS A 116 12.64 -11.91 -9.31
C LYS A 116 11.30 -12.63 -9.38
N PHE A 117 10.31 -12.05 -8.71
CA PHE A 117 8.91 -12.45 -8.79
C PHE A 117 8.23 -11.66 -9.91
N LEU A 118 7.32 -12.31 -10.64
CA LEU A 118 6.62 -11.69 -11.77
C LEU A 118 5.16 -11.41 -11.42
N HIS A 119 4.71 -10.18 -11.66
CA HIS A 119 3.32 -9.78 -11.40
C HIS A 119 2.32 -10.63 -12.16
N ASN A 120 2.62 -11.01 -13.41
CA ASN A 120 1.71 -11.81 -14.23
C ASN A 120 1.58 -13.28 -13.77
N GLN A 121 2.43 -13.75 -12.85
CA GLN A 121 2.38 -15.10 -12.29
C GLN A 121 1.59 -15.16 -10.98
N LEU A 122 1.30 -14.01 -10.35
CA LEU A 122 0.45 -13.93 -9.18
C LEU A 122 -0.98 -14.41 -9.51
N THR A 123 -1.66 -14.97 -8.51
CA THR A 123 -3.11 -15.24 -8.61
C THR A 123 -3.88 -13.96 -8.91
N GLU A 124 -5.04 -14.06 -9.55
CA GLU A 124 -5.81 -12.88 -10.01
C GLU A 124 -6.07 -11.88 -8.89
N SER A 125 -6.43 -12.38 -7.70
CA SER A 125 -6.67 -11.54 -6.54
C SER A 125 -5.39 -10.88 -6.01
N LEU A 126 -4.27 -11.61 -5.96
CA LEU A 126 -2.99 -11.07 -5.51
C LEU A 126 -2.37 -10.10 -6.50
N ARG A 127 -2.71 -10.17 -7.79
CA ARG A 127 -2.33 -9.14 -8.76
C ARG A 127 -2.94 -7.78 -8.42
N ILE A 128 -4.24 -7.76 -8.14
CA ILE A 128 -4.94 -6.53 -7.75
C ILE A 128 -4.37 -6.01 -6.44
N PHE A 129 -4.17 -6.91 -5.47
CA PHE A 129 -3.61 -6.55 -4.18
C PHE A 129 -2.18 -6.02 -4.27
N HIS A 130 -1.32 -6.61 -5.11
CA HIS A 130 0.03 -6.12 -5.38
C HIS A 130 0.01 -4.69 -5.94
N ILE A 131 -0.85 -4.40 -6.92
CA ILE A 131 -0.99 -3.04 -7.46
C ILE A 131 -1.40 -2.08 -6.35
N PHE A 132 -2.39 -2.45 -5.53
CA PHE A 132 -2.82 -1.65 -4.40
C PHE A 132 -1.66 -1.34 -3.43
N VAL A 133 -0.91 -2.37 -3.02
CA VAL A 133 0.27 -2.23 -2.14
C VAL A 133 1.30 -1.28 -2.77
N CYS A 134 1.61 -1.44 -4.05
CA CYS A 134 2.57 -0.61 -4.78
C CYS A 134 2.14 0.84 -5.02
N HIS A 135 0.90 1.20 -4.72
CA HIS A 135 0.44 2.59 -4.80
C HIS A 135 0.23 3.21 -3.41
N ASN A 136 -0.16 2.41 -2.40
CA ASN A 136 -0.69 2.94 -1.15
C ASN A 136 0.11 2.58 0.11
N ILE A 137 0.90 1.50 0.10
CA ILE A 137 1.55 0.98 1.30
C ILE A 137 3.07 0.90 1.15
N ASP A 138 3.54 0.30 0.05
CA ASP A 138 4.97 0.16 -0.27
C ASP A 138 5.19 0.63 -1.71
N PRO A 139 5.18 1.96 -1.94
CA PRO A 139 5.06 2.51 -3.28
C PRO A 139 6.22 2.15 -4.22
N THR A 140 5.90 1.82 -5.47
CA THR A 140 6.89 1.62 -6.53
C THR A 140 6.31 1.87 -7.92
N PHE A 141 7.15 2.37 -8.84
CA PHE A 141 6.77 2.53 -10.24
C PHE A 141 6.94 1.24 -11.06
N HIS A 142 7.74 0.29 -10.59
CA HIS A 142 8.01 -0.96 -11.30
C HIS A 142 7.03 -2.04 -10.85
N LEU A 143 5.97 -2.26 -11.64
CA LEU A 143 4.91 -3.22 -11.33
C LEU A 143 5.07 -4.58 -12.03
N THR A 144 6.00 -4.71 -12.97
CA THR A 144 6.16 -5.92 -13.79
C THR A 144 6.85 -7.05 -13.03
N ASP A 145 7.88 -6.70 -12.27
CA ASP A 145 8.63 -7.61 -11.42
C ASP A 145 8.92 -6.99 -10.06
N PHE A 146 9.18 -7.82 -9.05
CA PHE A 146 9.50 -7.38 -7.71
C PHE A 146 10.47 -8.34 -7.00
N LYS A 147 11.14 -7.81 -5.97
CA LYS A 147 12.13 -8.52 -5.18
C LYS A 147 11.47 -9.46 -4.16
N GLU A 148 12.26 -10.38 -3.65
CA GLU A 148 11.88 -11.30 -2.57
C GLU A 148 11.29 -10.58 -1.35
N SER A 149 11.89 -9.48 -0.90
CA SER A 149 11.38 -8.71 0.25
C SER A 149 9.93 -8.25 0.07
N ARG A 150 9.54 -7.86 -1.15
CA ARG A 150 8.16 -7.49 -1.47
C ARG A 150 7.25 -8.71 -1.58
N ALA A 151 7.77 -9.84 -2.06
CA ALA A 151 7.02 -11.10 -2.08
C ALA A 151 6.68 -11.56 -0.66
N GLN A 152 7.66 -11.50 0.24
CA GLN A 152 7.52 -11.77 1.67
C GLN A 152 6.53 -10.81 2.32
N PHE A 153 6.65 -9.50 2.06
CA PHE A 153 5.71 -8.49 2.56
C PHE A 153 4.27 -8.75 2.07
N LEU A 154 4.10 -9.01 0.77
CA LEU A 154 2.80 -9.29 0.16
C LEU A 154 2.17 -10.56 0.73
N TYR A 155 2.96 -11.63 0.90
CA TYR A 155 2.52 -12.88 1.54
C TYR A 155 2.08 -12.63 2.99
N HIS A 156 2.90 -11.93 3.76
CA HIS A 156 2.65 -11.70 5.17
C HIS A 156 1.39 -10.83 5.38
N LEU A 157 1.26 -9.75 4.59
CA LEU A 157 0.11 -8.86 4.61
C LEU A 157 -1.19 -9.54 4.13
N ALA A 158 -1.12 -10.29 3.03
CA ALA A 158 -2.27 -11.01 2.47
C ALA A 158 -2.73 -12.18 3.34
N SER A 159 -1.83 -12.75 4.15
CA SER A 159 -2.15 -13.81 5.12
C SER A 159 -2.84 -13.28 6.39
N GLY A 160 -3.02 -11.96 6.51
CA GLY A 160 -3.73 -11.35 7.65
C GLY A 160 -2.87 -11.11 8.89
N HIS A 161 -1.55 -11.31 8.81
CA HIS A 161 -0.66 -11.00 9.92
C HIS A 161 -0.66 -9.48 10.19
N LYS A 162 -0.64 -9.12 11.46
CA LYS A 162 -0.79 -7.74 11.92
C LYS A 162 0.54 -6.98 11.79
N ILE A 163 0.73 -6.24 10.71
CA ILE A 163 1.97 -5.48 10.48
C ILE A 163 1.84 -4.08 11.07
N ASP A 164 2.94 -3.53 11.62
CA ASP A 164 3.02 -2.09 11.91
C ASP A 164 3.11 -1.29 10.61
N LEU A 165 1.95 -1.03 9.99
CA LEU A 165 1.89 -0.24 8.76
C LEU A 165 2.28 1.23 9.01
N GLY A 166 2.11 1.76 10.23
CA GLY A 166 2.48 3.13 10.55
C GLY A 166 3.99 3.31 10.52
N ASP A 167 4.70 2.39 11.17
CA ASP A 167 6.16 2.33 11.16
C ASP A 167 6.73 1.95 9.78
N HIS A 168 6.11 1.03 9.06
CA HIS A 168 6.52 0.70 7.69
C HIS A 168 6.47 1.93 6.74
N ILE A 169 5.35 2.67 6.74
CA ILE A 169 5.19 3.88 5.93
C ILE A 169 6.17 4.97 6.38
N PHE A 170 6.39 5.12 7.69
CA PHE A 170 7.39 6.05 8.24
C PHE A 170 8.77 5.77 7.66
N ARG A 171 9.28 4.54 7.82
CA ARG A 171 10.60 4.12 7.32
C ARG A 171 10.74 4.33 5.82
N PHE A 172 9.70 4.00 5.05
CA PHE A 172 9.69 4.23 3.60
C PHE A 172 9.93 5.70 3.25
N ILE A 173 9.24 6.63 3.94
CA ILE A 173 9.40 8.07 3.69
C ILE A 173 10.77 8.57 4.15
N VAL A 174 11.31 8.09 5.28
CA VAL A 174 12.67 8.42 5.74
C VAL A 174 13.71 7.99 4.69
N ASP A 175 13.62 6.75 4.20
CA ASP A 175 14.49 6.21 3.16
C ASP A 175 14.36 7.02 1.87
N LEU A 176 13.13 7.39 1.52
CA LEU A 176 12.85 8.18 0.32
C LEU A 176 13.46 9.58 0.40
N ALA A 177 13.31 10.26 1.53
CA ALA A 177 13.89 11.58 1.75
C ALA A 177 15.43 11.54 1.70
N SER A 178 16.04 10.50 2.26
CA SER A 178 17.49 10.29 2.26
C SER A 178 18.07 10.05 0.86
N GLN A 179 17.27 9.55 -0.09
CA GLN A 179 17.73 9.25 -1.44
C GLN A 179 17.63 10.47 -2.40
N CYS A 180 17.14 11.63 -1.94
CA CYS A 180 17.01 12.88 -2.74
C CYS A 180 16.38 12.67 -4.14
N VAL A 181 15.47 11.71 -4.31
CA VAL A 181 14.93 11.35 -5.63
C VAL A 181 13.79 12.28 -6.02
N SER A 182 14.12 13.33 -6.78
CA SER A 182 13.19 14.37 -7.27
C SER A 182 11.93 13.86 -7.99
N GLY A 183 11.93 12.61 -8.50
CA GLY A 183 10.79 11.98 -9.18
C GLY A 183 9.82 11.19 -8.30
N ARG A 184 10.10 11.01 -7.00
CA ARG A 184 9.26 10.20 -6.09
C ARG A 184 8.44 11.02 -5.09
N SER A 185 8.50 12.35 -5.17
CA SER A 185 7.76 13.30 -4.33
C SER A 185 6.22 13.20 -4.42
N SER A 186 5.65 12.37 -5.31
CA SER A 186 4.21 12.11 -5.37
C SER A 186 3.76 11.00 -4.40
N MET A 187 4.69 10.15 -3.95
CA MET A 187 4.39 9.07 -3.01
C MET A 187 3.95 9.65 -1.66
N PHE A 188 2.85 9.12 -1.11
CA PHE A 188 2.25 9.59 0.14
C PHE A 188 1.87 11.09 0.16
N SER A 189 1.67 11.71 -1.01
CA SER A 189 1.33 13.13 -1.13
C SER A 189 0.10 13.54 -0.29
N CYS A 190 -0.93 12.69 -0.27
CA CYS A 190 -2.14 12.88 0.53
C CYS A 190 -1.84 12.88 2.04
N LEU A 191 -1.04 11.92 2.51
CA LEU A 191 -0.63 11.83 3.92
C LEU A 191 0.17 13.06 4.31
N ILE A 192 1.23 13.38 3.55
CA ILE A 192 2.13 14.50 3.88
C ILE A 192 1.36 15.82 3.89
N SER A 193 0.49 16.04 2.89
CA SER A 193 -0.37 17.22 2.83
C SER A 193 -1.28 17.32 4.05
N ALA A 194 -1.92 16.22 4.44
CA ALA A 194 -2.80 16.21 5.60
C ALA A 194 -2.05 16.47 6.92
N LEU A 195 -0.82 15.96 7.06
CA LEU A 195 0.02 16.26 8.23
C LEU A 195 0.40 17.74 8.28
N CYS A 196 0.84 18.31 7.16
CA CYS A 196 1.15 19.74 7.08
C CYS A 196 -0.05 20.61 7.47
N LEU A 197 -1.23 20.31 6.93
CA LEU A 197 -2.46 21.04 7.26
C LEU A 197 -2.87 20.86 8.73
N ALA A 198 -2.72 19.65 9.29
CA ALA A 198 -3.05 19.37 10.68
C ALA A 198 -2.16 20.15 11.67
N ASP A 199 -0.89 20.42 11.33
CA ASP A 199 0.01 21.27 12.13
C ASP A 199 -0.08 22.76 11.74
N GLY A 200 -1.07 23.14 10.93
CA GLY A 200 -1.41 24.53 10.64
C GLY A 200 -0.49 25.22 9.63
N VAL A 201 0.11 24.47 8.70
CA VAL A 201 0.82 25.05 7.57
C VAL A 201 -0.16 25.81 6.68
N PRO A 202 0.09 27.09 6.38
CA PRO A 202 -0.79 27.87 5.51
C PRO A 202 -0.69 27.40 4.05
N LEU A 203 -1.84 27.34 3.39
CA LEU A 203 -1.92 27.24 1.94
C LEU A 203 -1.69 28.62 1.32
N LEU A 204 -0.93 28.67 0.23
CA LEU A 204 -0.75 29.86 -0.58
C LEU A 204 -1.92 30.01 -1.54
N SER A 205 -2.21 31.24 -1.94
CA SER A 205 -3.36 31.59 -2.79
C SER A 205 -3.35 30.92 -4.18
N HIS A 206 -2.21 30.43 -4.65
CA HIS A 206 -2.03 29.77 -5.94
C HIS A 206 -1.89 28.24 -5.82
N GLU A 207 -2.00 27.69 -4.61
CA GLU A 207 -1.94 26.24 -4.41
C GLU A 207 -3.31 25.63 -4.58
N GLU A 208 -3.50 24.97 -5.72
CA GLU A 208 -4.67 24.14 -5.94
C GLU A 208 -4.37 22.70 -5.51
N PRO A 209 -5.33 22.05 -4.83
CA PRO A 209 -5.19 20.64 -4.52
C PRO A 209 -5.22 19.83 -5.81
N GLU A 210 -4.25 18.92 -5.96
CA GLU A 210 -4.39 17.84 -6.92
C GLU A 210 -5.47 16.88 -6.40
N SER A 211 -6.45 16.63 -7.26
CA SER A 211 -7.38 15.53 -7.04
C SER A 211 -6.56 14.24 -6.99
N PRO A 212 -6.85 13.31 -6.04
CA PRO A 212 -6.18 12.02 -6.04
C PRO A 212 -6.31 11.39 -7.43
N GLU A 213 -5.24 10.76 -7.91
CA GLU A 213 -5.26 10.07 -9.20
C GLU A 213 -6.54 9.23 -9.29
N PRO A 214 -7.28 9.29 -10.42
CA PRO A 214 -8.54 8.61 -10.54
C PRO A 214 -8.36 7.13 -10.19
N PRO A 215 -9.34 6.51 -9.50
CA PRO A 215 -9.25 5.10 -9.11
C PRO A 215 -8.88 4.25 -10.33
N ILE A 216 -7.97 3.29 -10.14
CA ILE A 216 -7.41 2.38 -11.16
C ILE A 216 -8.36 2.26 -12.36
N THR A 217 -8.06 3.00 -13.43
CA THR A 217 -8.96 3.11 -14.58
C THR A 217 -8.72 1.97 -15.58
N LYS A 218 -9.64 1.79 -16.53
CA LYS A 218 -9.46 0.88 -17.70
C LYS A 218 -8.13 1.12 -18.44
N ARG A 219 -7.56 2.34 -18.34
CA ARG A 219 -6.30 2.74 -18.96
C ARG A 219 -5.08 2.17 -18.20
N THR A 220 -5.12 2.17 -16.87
CA THR A 220 -4.13 1.51 -15.99
C THR A 220 -4.19 -0.02 -16.13
N LEU A 221 -5.37 -0.56 -16.47
CA LEU A 221 -5.60 -1.96 -16.83
C LEU A 221 -5.29 -2.29 -18.31
N GLY A 222 -4.74 -1.35 -19.07
CA GLY A 222 -4.46 -1.47 -20.51
C GLY A 222 -3.31 -2.41 -20.89
N ASN A 223 -2.59 -2.96 -19.90
CA ASN A 223 -1.65 -4.05 -20.11
C ASN A 223 -2.44 -5.30 -20.56
N PRO A 224 -2.10 -5.98 -21.68
CA PRO A 224 -2.87 -7.10 -22.24
C PRO A 224 -3.21 -8.23 -21.25
N VAL A 225 -2.42 -8.38 -20.18
CA VAL A 225 -2.60 -9.35 -19.09
C VAL A 225 -3.69 -8.94 -18.08
N ALA A 226 -3.99 -7.65 -17.94
CA ALA A 226 -5.08 -7.11 -17.11
C ALA A 226 -6.41 -7.01 -17.87
N ARG A 227 -6.39 -7.07 -19.21
CA ARG A 227 -7.59 -7.07 -20.06
C ARG A 227 -8.47 -8.32 -19.87
N ARG A 228 -7.88 -9.47 -19.50
CA ARG A 228 -8.64 -10.67 -19.09
C ARG A 228 -9.27 -10.55 -17.70
N ALA A 229 -8.59 -9.90 -16.75
CA ALA A 229 -9.11 -9.63 -15.40
C ALA A 229 -10.14 -8.47 -15.37
N ALA A 230 -10.00 -7.48 -16.25
CA ALA A 230 -10.94 -6.35 -16.38
C ALA A 230 -12.32 -6.78 -16.91
N ASN A 231 -12.37 -7.81 -17.77
CA ASN A 231 -13.63 -8.41 -18.20
C ASN A 231 -14.33 -9.16 -17.05
N ASN A 232 -13.57 -9.61 -16.04
CA ASN A 232 -14.12 -10.16 -14.79
C ASN A 232 -14.46 -9.05 -13.76
N LEU A 233 -13.85 -7.87 -13.85
CA LEU A 233 -14.05 -6.73 -12.93
C LEU A 233 -15.11 -5.71 -13.38
N ALA A 234 -15.51 -5.68 -14.65
CA ALA A 234 -16.54 -4.75 -15.14
C ALA A 234 -17.91 -4.91 -14.44
N PRO A 235 -18.39 -6.12 -14.11
CA PRO A 235 -19.58 -6.31 -13.28
C PRO A 235 -19.34 -5.97 -11.79
N ILE A 236 -18.07 -5.98 -11.33
CA ILE A 236 -17.68 -5.83 -9.92
C ILE A 236 -17.51 -4.35 -9.54
N LEU A 237 -17.00 -3.51 -10.45
CA LEU A 237 -16.86 -2.06 -10.24
C LEU A 237 -18.09 -1.26 -10.69
N ALA A 238 -18.89 -1.77 -11.63
CA ALA A 238 -20.19 -1.17 -11.99
C ALA A 238 -21.27 -1.43 -10.93
N ALA A 239 -21.10 -2.48 -10.11
CA ALA A 239 -21.87 -2.69 -8.89
C ALA A 239 -21.28 -1.85 -7.74
N LYS A 240 -21.21 -0.52 -7.93
CA LYS A 240 -21.04 0.39 -6.80
C LYS A 240 -22.22 0.17 -5.85
N THR A 241 -21.87 -0.01 -4.57
CA THR A 241 -22.68 0.37 -3.40
C THR A 241 -23.92 -0.45 -3.04
N ASP A 242 -23.87 -1.80 -2.98
CA ASP A 242 -24.58 -2.49 -1.86
C ASP A 242 -24.34 -4.01 -1.77
N ARG A 243 -24.29 -4.74 -2.89
CA ARG A 243 -24.63 -6.18 -2.86
C ARG A 243 -23.47 -7.14 -2.52
N LEU A 244 -22.24 -6.82 -2.91
CA LEU A 244 -21.05 -7.64 -2.59
C LEU A 244 -20.52 -7.38 -1.17
N LEU A 245 -20.76 -6.19 -0.60
CA LEU A 245 -20.43 -5.89 0.79
C LEU A 245 -21.32 -6.68 1.76
N ARG A 246 -22.61 -6.90 1.43
CA ARG A 246 -23.52 -7.66 2.30
C ARG A 246 -23.23 -9.15 2.40
N GLN A 247 -22.55 -9.76 1.42
CA GLN A 247 -22.12 -11.17 1.52
C GLN A 247 -20.72 -11.33 2.13
N ILE A 248 -20.04 -10.22 2.40
CA ILE A 248 -18.78 -10.15 3.15
C ILE A 248 -19.04 -9.74 4.62
N PHE A 249 -20.26 -9.27 4.95
CA PHE A 249 -20.69 -8.82 6.29
C PHE A 249 -22.03 -9.45 6.73
N THR A 250 -22.14 -10.78 6.64
CA THR A 250 -22.94 -11.62 7.57
C THR A 250 -22.15 -12.87 7.89
#